data_AF-A0A448X628-F1
#
_entry.id   AF-A0A448X628-F1
#
_cell.length_a   1.000
_cell.length_b   1.000
_cell.length_c   1.000
_cell.angle_alpha   90.00
_cell.angle_beta   90.00
_cell.angle_gamma   90.00
#
_symmetry.space_group_name_H-M   'P 1'
#
loop_
_entity.id
_entity.type
_entity.pdbx_description
1 polymer ?
#
loop_
_entity_poly.entity_id
_entity_poly.type
_entity_poly.pdbx_seq_one_letter_code
_entity_poly.pdbx_strand_id
1 'polypeptide(L)'
;MSNELPTSAQSRHRNHRCGLGHLRVENLANGAGARSYYLGGPLAWLEAGLVRLAIDRLLASGFRLVGVPDLVPAGVIDATGFQTTGERNQVCT
;
A
#
# COMPACT_ATOMS: atom_id res chain seq x y z
N MET A 1 18.06 32.91 -32.30
CA MET A 1 18.67 31.60 -32.00
C MET A 1 19.77 31.89 -30.99
N SER A 2 19.70 31.53 -29.72
CA SER A 2 19.00 30.44 -29.04
C SER A 2 18.76 30.85 -27.58
N ASN A 3 17.66 30.38 -27.00
CA ASN A 3 17.30 30.60 -25.60
C ASN A 3 17.98 29.52 -24.74
N GLU A 4 18.51 29.91 -23.59
CA GLU A 4 19.15 29.00 -22.62
C GLU A 4 18.13 28.36 -21.65
N LEU A 5 18.30 27.04 -21.49
CA LEU A 5 18.20 26.20 -20.26
C LEU A 5 16.82 26.06 -19.54
N PRO A 6 16.61 25.08 -18.62
CA PRO A 6 17.47 23.99 -18.10
C PRO A 6 16.75 22.61 -18.20
N THR A 7 17.27 21.42 -17.85
CA THR A 7 17.57 20.97 -16.48
C THR A 7 18.10 19.53 -16.57
N SER A 8 19.41 19.34 -16.48
CA SER A 8 20.01 18.02 -16.29
C SER A 8 20.01 17.66 -14.81
N ALA A 9 18.84 17.41 -14.23
CA ALA A 9 18.74 16.73 -12.95
C ALA A 9 18.28 15.30 -13.24
N GLN A 10 19.27 14.44 -13.46
CA GLN A 10 19.15 13.01 -13.70
C GLN A 10 18.23 12.35 -12.66
N SER A 11 16.97 12.16 -13.03
CA SER A 11 16.01 11.35 -12.29
C SER A 11 16.51 9.91 -12.31
N ARG A 12 16.88 9.40 -11.13
CA ARG A 12 17.37 8.04 -10.91
C ARG A 12 16.32 7.03 -11.36
N HIS A 13 16.51 6.56 -12.59
CA HIS A 13 15.69 5.58 -13.28
C HIS A 13 15.73 4.23 -12.57
N ARG A 14 14.93 4.05 -11.50
CA ARG A 14 14.70 2.74 -10.88
C ARG A 14 13.73 1.93 -11.73
N ASN A 15 14.18 1.51 -12.91
CA ASN A 15 13.52 0.46 -13.68
C ASN A 15 13.83 -0.88 -13.00
N HIS A 16 13.02 -1.26 -12.01
CA HIS A 16 12.93 -2.66 -11.61
C HIS A 16 11.66 -3.22 -12.22
N ARG A 17 11.77 -3.60 -13.50
CA ARG A 17 10.86 -4.59 -14.07
C ARG A 17 11.10 -5.86 -13.27
N CYS A 18 10.23 -6.15 -12.31
CA CYS A 18 10.14 -7.49 -11.74
C CYS A 18 9.84 -8.43 -12.93
N GLY A 19 10.81 -9.29 -13.28
CA GLY A 19 10.87 -10.02 -14.55
C GLY A 19 9.74 -10.99 -14.85
N LEU A 20 8.66 -10.99 -14.06
CA LEU A 20 7.53 -11.90 -14.18
C LEU A 20 6.20 -11.18 -14.50
N GLY A 21 6.17 -9.84 -14.61
CA GLY A 21 4.95 -9.10 -14.99
C GLY A 21 3.80 -9.18 -13.98
N HIS A 22 4.02 -9.79 -12.82
CA HIS A 22 3.02 -10.02 -11.77
C HIS A 22 2.95 -8.90 -10.72
N LEU A 23 3.92 -7.98 -10.72
CA LEU A 23 3.94 -6.78 -9.91
C LEU A 23 3.90 -5.56 -10.84
N ARG A 24 2.88 -4.73 -10.70
CA ARG A 24 2.79 -3.45 -11.42
C ARG A 24 2.82 -2.29 -10.42
N VAL A 25 3.76 -1.37 -10.63
CA VAL A 25 3.93 -0.14 -9.83
C VAL A 25 3.88 1.11 -10.70
N GLU A 26 4.09 0.97 -12.01
CA GLU A 26 4.14 2.07 -12.97
C GLU A 26 2.75 2.39 -13.58
N ASN A 27 2.57 3.66 -13.97
CA ASN A 27 1.36 4.18 -14.61
C ASN A 27 0.07 3.94 -13.82
N LEU A 28 0.13 4.11 -12.48
CA LEU A 28 -1.01 3.95 -11.58
C LEU A 28 -1.59 5.27 -11.07
N ALA A 29 -0.90 6.39 -11.35
CA ALA A 29 -1.22 7.72 -10.84
C ALA A 29 -2.65 8.17 -11.20
N ASN A 30 -3.13 7.85 -12.40
CA ASN A 30 -4.45 8.28 -12.88
C ASN A 30 -5.61 7.47 -12.28
N GLY A 31 -5.33 6.42 -11.51
CA GLY A 31 -6.35 5.57 -10.88
C GLY A 31 -6.22 5.53 -9.35
N ALA A 32 -5.13 4.93 -8.87
CA ALA A 32 -4.93 4.64 -7.44
C ALA A 32 -3.89 5.56 -6.77
N GLY A 33 -3.42 6.59 -7.48
CA GLY A 33 -2.46 7.57 -6.97
C GLY A 33 -1.04 7.03 -6.79
N ALA A 34 -0.17 7.86 -6.21
CA ALA A 34 1.23 7.52 -5.97
C ALA A 34 1.37 6.47 -4.86
N ARG A 35 2.39 5.60 -4.97
CA ARG A 35 2.70 4.47 -4.05
C ARG A 35 1.67 3.33 -4.04
N SER A 36 0.69 3.35 -4.93
CA SER A 36 -0.16 2.18 -5.19
C SER A 36 0.62 1.09 -5.96
N TYR A 37 0.18 -0.15 -5.85
CA TYR A 37 0.73 -1.30 -6.57
C TYR A 37 -0.35 -2.35 -6.83
N TYR A 38 -0.18 -3.16 -7.86
CA TYR A 38 -1.05 -4.29 -8.19
C TYR A 38 -0.24 -5.59 -8.14
N LEU A 39 -0.75 -6.56 -7.39
CA LEU A 39 -0.27 -7.94 -7.37
C LEU A 39 -1.19 -8.80 -8.25
N GLY A 40 -0.61 -9.53 -9.19
CA GLY A 40 -1.33 -10.41 -10.11
C GLY A 40 -0.69 -11.79 -10.19
N GLY A 41 -1.41 -12.73 -10.79
CA GLY A 41 -0.91 -14.09 -11.03
C GLY A 41 -0.37 -14.76 -9.75
N PRO A 42 0.80 -15.42 -9.80
CA PRO A 42 1.45 -16.05 -8.65
C PRO A 42 1.64 -15.15 -7.42
N LEU A 43 1.82 -13.83 -7.58
CA LEU A 43 1.97 -12.93 -6.43
C LEU A 43 0.66 -12.72 -5.68
N ALA A 44 -0.48 -12.74 -6.37
CA ALA A 44 -1.79 -12.70 -5.72
C ALA A 44 -2.06 -13.98 -4.92
N TRP A 45 -1.71 -15.15 -5.49
CA TRP A 45 -1.80 -16.42 -4.78
C TRP A 45 -0.88 -16.50 -3.57
N LEU A 46 0.33 -15.94 -3.68
CA LEU A 46 1.27 -15.86 -2.56
C LEU A 46 0.72 -15.01 -1.41
N GLU A 47 0.16 -13.84 -1.71
CA GLU A 47 -0.45 -12.96 -0.71
C GLU A 47 -1.60 -13.67 0.02
N ALA A 48 -2.55 -14.26 -0.72
CA ALA A 48 -3.64 -15.03 -0.13
C ALA A 48 -3.15 -16.22 0.72
N GLY A 49 -2.11 -16.92 0.26
CA GLY A 49 -1.50 -18.03 0.99
C GLY A 49 -0.85 -17.61 2.30
N LEU A 50 -0.15 -16.47 2.32
CA LEU A 50 0.47 -15.91 3.53
C LEU A 50 -0.58 -15.47 4.55
N VAL A 51 -1.65 -14.81 4.10
CA VAL A 51 -2.78 -14.43 4.96
C VAL A 51 -3.41 -15.68 5.58
N ARG A 52 -3.68 -16.71 4.76
CA ARG A 52 -4.27 -17.96 5.23
C ARG A 52 -3.40 -18.67 6.26
N LEU A 53 -2.10 -18.77 5.99
CA LEU A 53 -1.12 -19.38 6.89
C LEU A 53 -1.10 -18.69 8.26
N ALA A 54 -1.13 -17.35 8.29
CA ALA A 54 -1.15 -16.58 9.53
C ALA A 54 -2.43 -16.84 10.32
N ILE A 55 -3.59 -16.82 9.66
CA ILE A 55 -4.88 -17.09 10.30
C ILE A 55 -4.93 -18.51 10.88
N ASP A 56 -4.53 -19.53 10.12
CA ASP A 56 -4.57 -20.93 10.57
C ASP A 56 -3.70 -21.14 11.83
N ARG A 57 -2.53 -20.48 11.89
CA ARG A 57 -1.66 -20.53 13.08
C ARG A 57 -2.27 -19.85 14.30
N LEU A 58 -2.93 -18.70 14.12
CA LEU A 58 -3.58 -17.97 15.20
C LEU A 58 -4.82 -18.71 15.72
N LEU A 59 -5.60 -19.32 14.83
CA LEU A 59 -6.74 -20.16 15.22
C LEU A 59 -6.27 -21.38 16.03
N ALA A 60 -5.18 -22.02 15.60
CA ALA A 60 -4.60 -23.16 16.34
C ALA A 60 -4.09 -22.78 17.74
N SER A 61 -3.69 -21.52 17.97
CA SER A 61 -3.31 -21.02 19.30
C SER A 61 -4.48 -20.49 20.14
N GLY A 62 -5.73 -20.68 19.68
CA GLY A 62 -6.94 -20.34 20.43
C GLY A 62 -7.45 -18.92 20.24
N PHE A 63 -6.90 -18.17 19.28
CA PHE A 63 -7.46 -16.86 18.94
C PHE A 63 -8.79 -17.02 18.20
N ARG A 64 -9.66 -16.01 18.34
CA ARG A 64 -10.92 -15.92 17.62
C ARG A 64 -10.76 -14.99 16.41
N LEU A 65 -11.12 -15.47 15.23
CA LEU A 65 -11.23 -14.64 14.03
C LEU A 65 -12.44 -13.70 14.15
N VAL A 66 -12.23 -12.40 13.92
CA VAL A 66 -13.26 -11.37 13.98
C VAL A 66 -13.14 -10.48 12.74
N GLY A 67 -14.26 -10.22 12.06
CA GLY A 67 -14.35 -9.21 11.00
C GLY A 67 -14.65 -7.83 11.59
N VAL A 68 -13.94 -6.81 11.15
CA VAL A 68 -14.06 -5.42 11.63
C VAL A 68 -14.36 -4.51 10.43
N PRO A 69 -15.17 -3.45 10.58
CA PRO A 69 -15.38 -2.48 9.51
C PRO A 69 -14.11 -1.66 9.24
N ASP A 70 -13.85 -1.37 7.96
CA ASP A 70 -12.70 -0.54 7.54
C ASP A 70 -12.90 0.96 7.82
N LEU A 71 -14.15 1.42 7.88
CA LEU A 71 -14.50 2.81 8.20
C LEU A 71 -15.04 2.89 9.63
N VAL A 72 -14.40 3.70 10.46
CA VAL A 72 -14.76 3.90 11.86
C VAL A 72 -14.75 5.39 12.23
N PRO A 73 -15.53 5.81 13.25
CA PRO A 73 -15.54 7.20 13.69
C PRO A 73 -14.17 7.66 14.21
N ALA A 74 -13.82 8.92 13.95
CA ALA A 74 -12.54 9.51 14.36
C ALA A 74 -12.24 9.30 15.87
N GLY A 75 -13.22 9.50 16.74
CA GLY A 75 -13.03 9.31 18.19
C GLY A 75 -12.63 7.89 18.60
N VAL A 76 -12.99 6.86 17.81
CA VAL A 76 -12.54 5.47 18.06
C VAL A 76 -11.05 5.34 17.72
N ILE A 77 -10.61 6.00 16.64
CA ILE A 77 -9.20 6.01 16.21
C ILE A 77 -8.35 6.79 17.22
N ASP A 78 -8.82 7.96 17.67
CA ASP A 78 -8.14 8.77 18.69
C ASP A 78 -7.94 7.99 19.99
N ALA A 79 -8.92 7.19 20.39
CA ALA A 79 -8.83 6.32 21.58
C ALA A 79 -7.75 5.22 21.46
N THR A 80 -7.34 4.84 20.23
CA THR A 80 -6.25 3.88 20.00
C THR A 80 -4.85 4.53 20.02
N GLY A 81 -4.77 5.85 20.25
CA GLY A 81 -3.52 6.61 20.30
C GLY A 81 -3.07 7.17 18.95
N PHE A 82 -3.86 6.97 17.89
CA PHE A 82 -3.63 7.60 16.58
C PHE A 82 -4.32 8.96 16.53
N GLN A 83 -3.58 10.02 16.25
CA GLN A 83 -4.19 11.35 16.08
C GLN A 83 -5.03 11.36 14.80
N THR A 84 -6.29 11.80 14.85
CA THR A 84 -7.10 11.99 13.63
C THR A 84 -6.98 13.39 13.04
N THR A 85 -6.55 14.36 13.84
CA THR A 85 -6.44 15.78 13.46
C THR A 85 -4.99 16.23 13.33
N GLY A 86 -4.73 17.21 12.45
CA GLY A 86 -3.44 17.89 12.30
C GLY A 86 -2.97 17.98 10.85
N GLU A 87 -2.00 18.87 10.59
CA GLU A 87 -1.48 19.16 9.23
C GLU A 87 -0.84 17.94 8.54
N ARG A 88 -0.34 16.98 9.32
CA ARG A 88 0.17 15.70 8.81
C ARG A 88 -0.34 14.56 9.67
N ASN A 89 -1.17 13.72 9.08
CA ASN A 89 -1.71 12.54 9.71
C ASN A 89 -1.52 11.29 8.83
N GLN A 90 -1.47 10.11 9.47
CA GLN A 90 -1.47 8.79 8.83
C GLN A 90 -2.88 8.21 8.65
N VAL A 91 -3.91 8.81 9.27
CA VAL A 91 -5.31 8.42 9.07
C VAL A 91 -5.86 9.08 7.80
N CYS A 92 -6.52 8.31 6.94
CA CYS A 92 -7.28 8.83 5.81
C CYS A 92 -8.63 9.34 6.33
N THR A 93 -8.63 10.57 6.86
CA THR A 93 -9.82 11.32 7.29
C THR A 93 -10.53 11.99 6.14
#